data_AF-A0A554ISV9-F1
#
_entry.id   AF-A0A554ISV9-F1
#
_cell.length_a   1.000
_cell.length_b   1.000
_cell.length_c   1.000
_cell.angle_alpha   90.00
_cell.angle_beta   90.00
_cell.angle_gamma   90.00
#
_symmetry.space_group_name_H-M   'P 1'
#
loop_
_entity.id
_entity.type
_entity.pdbx_description
1 polymer ?
#
loop_
_entity_poly.entity_id
_entity_poly.type
_entity_poly.pdbx_seq_one_letter_code
_entity_poly.pdbx_strand_id
1 'polypeptide(L)'
;MVKARSRMHKQASKHSIRITSAMPVGDIVALLPDAQGLLAEYGLHCAGCSVGMVESLEDGCSMHGIDDAEITELVDDLNTLLDRMPQRPQSLTLTSAAARAIRKVAEKEGRTGQGLVVVVDSHGGFCMEFRQDGDGNERTFTNEEEPDVHIFASTLTLQRIGGSTIDFREGRFKLDLAEDAGSGCACGGSCNCK
;
A
#
# COMPACT_ATOMS: atom_id res chain seq x y z
N MET A 1 -26.59 25.07 15.37
CA MET A 1 -26.68 23.61 15.59
C MET A 1 -25.26 23.06 15.55
N VAL A 2 -24.62 22.94 16.72
CA VAL A 2 -23.23 22.47 16.84
C VAL A 2 -23.29 20.95 17.02
N LYS A 3 -22.93 20.17 16.01
CA LYS A 3 -22.83 18.71 16.14
C LYS A 3 -21.62 18.41 17.04
N ALA A 4 -21.90 17.88 18.23
CA ALA A 4 -20.88 17.40 19.15
C ALA A 4 -20.12 16.23 18.50
N ARG A 5 -18.89 16.49 18.02
CA ARG A 5 -17.95 15.42 17.64
C ARG A 5 -17.48 14.76 18.93
N SER A 6 -17.86 13.50 19.10
CA SER A 6 -17.57 12.69 20.28
C SER A 6 -16.06 12.58 20.45
N ARG A 7 -15.52 13.10 21.56
CA ARG A 7 -14.08 13.02 21.89
C ARG A 7 -13.68 11.56 22.00
N MET A 8 -12.95 11.07 21.00
CA MET A 8 -12.39 9.72 20.97
C MET A 8 -11.09 9.69 21.76
N HIS A 9 -10.99 8.71 22.66
CA HIS A 9 -9.86 8.53 23.56
C HIS A 9 -8.57 8.25 22.78
N LYS A 10 -7.52 9.02 23.08
CA LYS A 10 -6.17 8.92 22.51
C LYS A 10 -5.55 7.57 22.90
N GLN A 11 -5.58 6.58 22.00
CA GLN A 11 -4.83 5.34 22.16
C GLN A 11 -3.35 5.58 21.82
N ALA A 12 -2.46 4.87 22.52
CA ALA A 12 -1.02 4.91 22.25
C ALA A 12 -0.72 4.25 20.89
N SER A 13 0.09 4.94 20.08
CA SER A 13 0.48 4.57 18.70
C SER A 13 1.03 3.15 18.62
N LYS A 14 0.39 2.29 17.81
CA LYS A 14 0.80 0.88 17.64
C LYS A 14 1.54 0.59 16.33
N HIS A 15 1.42 1.46 15.32
CA HIS A 15 2.05 1.30 14.01
C HIS A 15 3.45 1.93 13.91
N SER A 16 4.32 1.33 13.09
CA SER A 16 5.67 1.84 12.77
C SER A 16 5.67 3.00 11.76
N ILE A 17 4.50 3.39 11.23
CA ILE A 17 4.31 4.52 10.31
C ILE A 17 3.33 5.50 10.94
N ARG A 18 3.57 6.80 10.74
CA ARG A 18 2.62 7.87 11.06
C ARG A 18 2.35 8.67 9.81
N ILE A 19 1.09 9.05 9.62
CA ILE A 19 0.67 9.94 8.53
C ILE A 19 1.04 11.37 8.94
N THR A 20 1.60 12.12 7.99
CA THR A 20 1.98 13.53 8.14
C THR A 20 1.36 14.35 7.03
N SER A 21 1.27 15.67 7.21
CA SER A 21 0.72 16.59 6.21
C SER A 21 1.53 16.65 4.92
N ALA A 22 2.84 16.39 4.99
CA ALA A 22 3.72 16.32 3.82
C ALA A 22 3.55 15.03 2.99
N MET A 23 2.79 14.04 3.47
CA MET A 23 2.59 12.78 2.76
C MET A 23 1.68 12.97 1.55
N PRO A 24 1.97 12.34 0.40
CA PRO A 24 1.08 12.40 -0.76
C PRO A 24 -0.30 11.83 -0.44
N VAL A 25 -1.37 12.47 -0.90
CA VAL A 25 -2.74 12.00 -0.66
C VAL A 25 -2.96 10.60 -1.27
N GLY A 26 -2.32 10.31 -2.40
CA GLY A 26 -2.35 8.98 -3.03
C GLY A 26 -1.79 7.89 -2.12
N ASP A 27 -0.69 8.17 -1.41
CA ASP A 27 -0.09 7.22 -0.47
C ASP A 27 -0.97 7.00 0.75
N ILE A 28 -1.62 8.07 1.26
CA ILE A 28 -2.58 7.98 2.37
C ILE A 28 -3.76 7.11 1.97
N VAL A 29 -4.34 7.31 0.79
CA VAL A 29 -5.48 6.52 0.29
C VAL A 29 -5.08 5.08 -0.02
N ALA A 30 -3.88 4.85 -0.54
CA ALA A 30 -3.36 3.51 -0.78
C ALA A 30 -3.10 2.74 0.53
N LEU A 31 -2.65 3.43 1.58
CA LEU A 31 -2.48 2.88 2.93
C LEU A 31 -3.83 2.63 3.61
N LEU A 32 -4.73 3.61 3.52
CA LEU A 32 -6.05 3.66 4.16
C LEU A 32 -7.14 3.91 3.12
N PRO A 33 -7.70 2.86 2.49
CA PRO A 33 -8.84 3.03 1.58
C PRO A 33 -10.04 3.74 2.26
N ASP A 34 -10.25 3.48 3.55
CA ASP A 34 -11.29 4.11 4.37
C ASP A 34 -11.05 5.61 4.62
N ALA A 35 -9.82 6.11 4.38
CA ALA A 35 -9.52 7.53 4.49
C ALA A 35 -10.25 8.37 3.44
N GLN A 36 -10.68 7.79 2.31
CA GLN A 36 -11.41 8.53 1.27
C GLN A 36 -12.66 9.20 1.83
N GLY A 37 -13.41 8.51 2.69
CA GLY A 37 -14.60 9.08 3.33
C GLY A 37 -14.26 10.24 4.25
N LEU A 38 -13.21 10.09 5.06
CA LEU A 38 -12.75 11.13 5.98
C LEU A 38 -12.22 12.36 5.22
N LEU A 39 -11.40 12.17 4.18
CA LEU A 39 -10.89 13.24 3.33
C LEU A 39 -12.04 14.03 2.69
N ALA A 40 -13.09 13.35 2.22
CA ALA A 40 -14.29 14.00 1.69
C ALA A 40 -15.04 14.84 2.74
N GLU A 41 -15.11 14.40 4.00
CA GLU A 41 -15.71 15.20 5.08
C GLU A 41 -14.98 16.52 5.34
N TYR A 42 -13.66 16.55 5.10
CA TYR A 42 -12.84 17.76 5.18
C TYR A 42 -12.86 18.59 3.88
N GLY A 43 -13.63 18.18 2.87
CA GLY A 43 -13.74 18.91 1.60
C GLY A 43 -12.82 18.40 0.50
N LEU A 44 -11.93 17.45 0.77
CA LEU A 44 -11.03 16.83 -0.20
C LEU A 44 -11.74 15.70 -0.99
N HIS A 45 -12.69 16.10 -1.83
CA HIS A 45 -13.43 15.18 -2.71
C HIS A 45 -12.59 14.69 -3.90
N CYS A 46 -11.37 15.25 -4.07
CA CYS A 46 -10.45 14.98 -5.16
C CYS A 46 -9.59 13.71 -4.97
N ALA A 47 -9.85 12.86 -3.97
CA ALA A 47 -9.15 11.57 -3.78
C ALA A 47 -9.29 10.59 -4.98
N GLY A 48 -10.03 10.97 -6.03
CA GLY A 48 -10.09 10.28 -7.33
C GLY A 48 -9.64 11.13 -8.54
N CYS A 49 -9.12 12.33 -8.34
CA CYS A 49 -8.56 13.17 -9.41
C CYS A 49 -7.07 12.89 -9.55
N SER A 50 -6.59 12.57 -10.75
CA SER A 50 -5.20 12.16 -11.01
C SER A 50 -4.14 13.18 -10.56
N VAL A 51 -4.51 14.46 -10.44
CA VAL A 51 -3.63 15.53 -9.94
C VAL A 51 -3.50 15.49 -8.41
N GLY A 52 -4.57 15.13 -7.70
CA GLY A 52 -4.59 15.14 -6.24
C GLY A 52 -3.89 13.95 -5.60
N MET A 53 -3.55 12.91 -6.37
CA MET A 53 -2.85 11.74 -5.83
C MET A 53 -1.35 11.99 -5.61
N VAL A 54 -0.77 12.99 -6.28
CA VAL A 54 0.66 13.32 -6.21
C VAL A 54 0.97 14.53 -5.34
N GLU A 55 -0.04 15.34 -4.99
CA GLU A 55 0.14 16.47 -4.06
C GLU A 55 0.23 16.00 -2.62
N SER A 56 0.93 16.78 -1.78
CA SER A 56 0.94 16.57 -0.34
C SER A 56 -0.44 16.88 0.25
N LEU A 57 -0.75 16.30 1.40
CA LEU A 57 -2.01 16.59 2.09
C LEU A 57 -2.14 18.07 2.45
N GLU A 58 -1.05 18.73 2.88
CA GLU A 58 -1.05 20.17 3.17
C GLU A 58 -1.29 21.05 1.95
N ASP A 59 -0.66 20.74 0.82
CA ASP A 59 -0.86 21.51 -0.42
C ASP A 59 -2.30 21.36 -0.91
N GLY A 60 -2.82 20.13 -0.90
CA GLY A 60 -4.21 19.85 -1.26
C GLY A 60 -5.20 20.57 -0.34
N CYS A 61 -4.98 20.52 0.97
CA CYS A 61 -5.80 21.27 1.94
C CYS A 61 -5.76 22.79 1.70
N SER A 62 -4.57 23.34 1.47
CA SER A 62 -4.36 24.77 1.28
C SER A 62 -5.08 25.29 0.02
N MET A 63 -5.06 24.53 -1.08
CA MET A 63 -5.77 24.86 -2.32
C MET A 63 -7.29 24.89 -2.15
N HIS A 64 -7.80 24.21 -1.12
CA HIS A 64 -9.21 24.14 -0.78
C HIS A 64 -9.63 25.05 0.39
N GLY A 65 -8.70 25.90 0.88
CA GLY A 65 -8.99 26.89 1.93
C GLY A 65 -9.13 26.31 3.33
N ILE A 66 -8.58 25.11 3.55
CA ILE A 66 -8.51 24.44 4.85
C ILE A 66 -7.29 25.00 5.59
N ASP A 67 -7.47 25.43 6.84
CA ASP A 67 -6.39 26.06 7.61
C ASP A 67 -5.46 25.05 8.32
N ASP A 68 -4.31 25.51 8.82
CA ASP A 68 -3.32 24.67 9.50
C ASP A 68 -3.89 23.91 10.72
N ALA A 69 -4.90 24.48 11.39
CA ALA A 69 -5.53 23.85 12.55
C ALA A 69 -6.43 22.69 12.08
N GLU A 70 -7.21 22.89 11.03
CA GLU A 70 -8.02 21.85 10.40
C GLU A 70 -7.15 20.74 9.76
N ILE A 71 -6.01 21.09 9.15
CA ILE A 71 -5.02 20.11 8.65
C ILE A 71 -4.50 19.25 9.80
N THR A 72 -4.18 19.87 10.93
CA THR A 72 -3.71 19.14 12.12
C THR A 72 -4.78 18.17 12.63
N GLU A 73 -6.04 18.60 12.69
CA GLU A 73 -7.17 17.73 13.07
C GLU A 73 -7.35 16.56 12.09
N LEU A 74 -7.27 16.82 10.79
CA LEU A 74 -7.35 15.79 9.75
C LEU A 74 -6.23 14.75 9.89
N VAL A 75 -4.99 15.18 10.13
CA VAL A 75 -3.85 14.27 10.34
C VAL A 75 -4.07 13.42 11.60
N ASP A 76 -4.61 13.99 12.68
CA ASP A 76 -4.93 13.25 13.91
C ASP A 76 -6.03 12.22 13.67
N ASP A 77 -7.08 12.55 12.92
CA ASP A 77 -8.16 11.63 12.56
C ASP A 77 -7.67 10.50 11.64
N LEU A 78 -6.82 10.82 10.66
CA LEU A 78 -6.18 9.83 9.77
C LEU A 78 -5.31 8.85 10.56
N ASN A 79 -4.48 9.35 11.48
CA ASN A 79 -3.68 8.48 12.33
C ASN A 79 -4.55 7.66 13.30
N THR A 80 -5.71 8.18 13.72
CA THR A 80 -6.67 7.43 14.54
C THR A 80 -7.31 6.29 13.75
N LEU A 81 -7.58 6.50 12.46
CA LEU A 81 -8.00 5.43 11.55
C LEU A 81 -6.88 4.39 11.36
N LEU A 82 -5.64 4.87 11.15
CA LEU A 82 -4.47 3.99 11.05
C LEU A 82 -4.34 3.10 12.27
N ASP A 83 -4.42 3.66 13.49
CA ASP A 83 -4.29 2.92 14.74
C ASP A 83 -5.37 1.82 14.95
N ARG A 84 -6.46 1.84 14.18
CA ARG A 84 -7.50 0.79 14.19
C ARG A 84 -7.16 -0.40 13.29
N MET A 85 -6.22 -0.27 12.37
CA MET A 85 -5.80 -1.36 11.49
C MET A 85 -5.06 -2.47 12.26
N PRO A 86 -5.13 -3.73 11.77
CA PRO A 86 -4.32 -4.80 12.32
C PRO A 86 -2.83 -4.53 12.09
N GLN A 87 -2.02 -4.75 13.12
CA GLN A 87 -0.57 -4.65 12.99
C GLN A 87 -0.04 -5.76 12.11
N ARG A 88 0.62 -5.40 11.00
CA ARG A 88 1.27 -6.38 10.13
C ARG A 88 2.79 -6.32 10.27
N PRO A 89 3.46 -7.48 10.31
CA PRO A 89 4.91 -7.51 10.41
C PRO A 89 5.53 -6.99 9.12
N GLN A 90 6.67 -6.34 9.21
CA GLN A 90 7.41 -5.84 8.05
C GLN A 90 8.23 -6.95 7.37
N SER A 91 7.59 -8.11 7.14
CA SER A 91 8.16 -9.29 6.51
C SER A 91 7.30 -9.73 5.32
N LEU A 92 7.92 -10.37 4.35
CA LEU A 92 7.23 -10.97 3.21
C LEU A 92 7.99 -12.24 2.83
N THR A 93 7.24 -13.30 2.52
CA THR A 93 7.81 -14.60 2.14
C THR A 93 7.66 -14.79 0.64
N LEU A 94 8.74 -15.16 -0.05
CA LEU A 94 8.72 -15.55 -1.45
C LEU A 94 8.94 -17.06 -1.57
N THR A 95 8.02 -17.79 -2.20
CA THR A 95 8.21 -19.23 -2.45
C THR A 95 9.22 -19.49 -3.56
N SER A 96 9.85 -20.65 -3.54
CA SER A 96 10.78 -21.07 -4.61
C SER A 96 10.09 -21.17 -5.97
N ALA A 97 8.79 -21.55 -5.99
CA ALA A 97 8.00 -21.59 -7.21
C ALA A 97 7.80 -20.18 -7.81
N ALA A 98 7.47 -19.20 -6.97
CA ALA A 98 7.36 -17.80 -7.39
C ALA A 98 8.70 -17.24 -7.85
N ALA A 99 9.77 -17.46 -7.10
CA ALA A 99 11.11 -16.98 -7.46
C ALA A 99 11.57 -17.52 -8.82
N ARG A 100 11.41 -18.83 -9.06
CA ARG A 100 11.72 -19.47 -10.35
C ARG A 100 10.85 -18.93 -11.48
N ALA A 101 9.57 -18.66 -11.23
CA ALA A 101 8.68 -18.09 -12.22
C ALA A 101 9.10 -16.66 -12.61
N ILE A 102 9.43 -15.83 -11.61
CA ILE A 102 9.93 -14.47 -11.82
C ILE A 102 11.20 -14.48 -12.66
N ARG A 103 12.17 -15.35 -12.32
CA ARG A 103 13.42 -15.45 -13.09
C ARG A 103 13.16 -15.79 -14.56
N LYS A 104 12.27 -16.75 -14.83
CA LYS A 104 11.89 -17.14 -16.20
C LYS A 104 11.22 -15.99 -16.97
N VAL A 105 10.39 -15.19 -16.31
CA VAL A 105 9.77 -14.00 -16.93
C VAL A 105 10.84 -12.95 -17.21
N ALA A 106 11.73 -12.68 -16.26
CA ALA A 106 12.84 -11.74 -16.42
C ALA A 106 13.76 -12.12 -17.60
N GLU A 107 14.11 -13.40 -17.73
CA GLU A 107 14.89 -13.93 -18.87
C GLU A 107 14.16 -13.72 -20.20
N LYS A 108 12.85 -14.04 -20.27
CA LYS A 108 12.05 -13.91 -21.49
C LYS A 108 11.85 -12.47 -21.93
N GLU A 109 11.70 -11.55 -20.99
CA GLU A 109 11.51 -10.13 -21.28
C GLU A 109 12.83 -9.37 -21.44
N GLY A 110 13.98 -10.02 -21.26
CA GLY A 110 15.29 -9.36 -21.30
C GLY A 110 15.52 -8.40 -20.13
N ARG A 111 14.83 -8.61 -19.01
CA ARG A 111 14.85 -7.79 -17.80
C ARG A 111 15.67 -8.45 -16.67
N THR A 112 16.64 -9.27 -17.04
CA THR A 112 17.54 -9.97 -16.11
C THR A 112 18.29 -8.98 -15.23
N GLY A 113 18.29 -9.19 -13.91
CA GLY A 113 18.90 -8.30 -12.94
C GLY A 113 17.99 -7.18 -12.41
N GLN A 114 16.73 -7.10 -12.87
CA GLN A 114 15.72 -6.23 -12.28
C GLN A 114 14.97 -6.95 -11.16
N GLY A 115 14.61 -6.22 -10.10
CA GLY A 115 13.70 -6.73 -9.06
C GLY A 115 12.24 -6.42 -9.38
N LEU A 116 11.31 -7.06 -8.68
CA LEU A 116 9.88 -6.77 -8.77
C LEU A 116 9.45 -5.91 -7.60
N VAL A 117 8.80 -4.80 -7.90
CA VAL A 117 8.17 -3.94 -6.91
C VAL A 117 6.74 -4.41 -6.73
N VAL A 118 6.34 -4.65 -5.49
CA VAL A 118 4.97 -5.04 -5.15
C VAL A 118 4.20 -3.80 -4.72
N VAL A 119 3.11 -3.52 -5.42
CA VAL A 119 2.18 -2.43 -5.14
C VAL A 119 0.79 -3.02 -4.93
N VAL A 120 0.06 -2.53 -3.94
CA VAL A 120 -1.28 -3.00 -3.61
C VAL A 120 -2.26 -1.89 -3.93
N ASP A 121 -3.29 -2.19 -4.70
CA ASP A 121 -4.33 -1.23 -5.04
C ASP A 121 -5.32 -1.04 -3.88
N SER A 122 -6.17 -0.02 -3.99
CA SER A 122 -7.21 0.30 -3.01
C SER A 122 -8.30 -0.77 -2.87
N HIS A 123 -8.41 -1.71 -3.82
CA HIS A 123 -9.42 -2.79 -3.86
C HIS A 123 -8.88 -4.16 -3.41
N GLY A 124 -7.61 -4.26 -3.03
CA GLY A 124 -6.97 -5.50 -2.60
C GLY A 124 -6.39 -6.34 -3.73
N GLY A 125 -6.37 -5.83 -4.97
CA GLY A 125 -5.48 -6.32 -6.01
C GLY A 125 -4.04 -5.94 -5.70
N PHE A 126 -3.10 -6.74 -6.20
CA PHE A 126 -1.68 -6.43 -6.14
C PHE A 126 -1.10 -6.49 -7.55
N CYS A 127 -0.26 -5.52 -7.85
CA CYS A 127 0.50 -5.42 -9.07
C CYS A 127 1.97 -5.64 -8.76
N MET A 128 2.67 -6.23 -9.71
CA MET A 128 4.12 -6.38 -9.62
C MET A 128 4.74 -5.79 -10.87
N GLU A 129 5.72 -4.92 -10.67
CA GLU A 129 6.39 -4.22 -11.75
C GLU A 129 7.89 -4.40 -11.65
N PHE A 130 8.52 -4.76 -12.77
CA PHE A 130 9.98 -4.85 -12.83
C PHE A 130 10.61 -3.46 -12.73
N ARG A 131 11.57 -3.32 -11.82
CA ARG A 131 12.34 -2.10 -11.60
C ARG A 131 13.82 -2.42 -11.45
N GLN A 132 14.65 -1.54 -12.00
CA GLN A 132 16.11 -1.70 -12.02
C GLN A 132 16.74 -1.45 -10.65
N ASP A 133 16.21 -0.48 -9.89
CA ASP A 133 16.67 -0.11 -8.56
C ASP A 133 15.49 0.11 -7.60
N GLY A 134 15.70 -0.13 -6.31
CA GLY A 134 14.73 0.24 -5.27
C GLY A 134 14.78 1.75 -4.98
N ASP A 135 13.65 2.36 -4.65
CA ASP A 135 13.51 3.82 -4.43
C ASP A 135 14.04 4.29 -3.06
N GLY A 136 15.03 3.59 -2.48
CA GLY A 136 15.64 3.88 -1.18
C GLY A 136 14.75 3.64 0.05
N ASN A 137 13.42 3.72 -0.08
CA ASN A 137 12.42 3.54 0.98
C ASN A 137 11.73 2.16 0.96
N GLU A 138 12.27 1.24 0.17
CA GLU A 138 11.72 -0.10 -0.04
C GLU A 138 12.59 -1.14 0.68
N ARG A 139 11.92 -2.18 1.20
CA ARG A 139 12.58 -3.36 1.76
C ARG A 139 12.73 -4.41 0.68
N THR A 140 13.90 -5.03 0.65
CA THR A 140 14.21 -6.12 -0.30
C THR A 140 13.97 -7.48 0.35
N PHE A 141 13.27 -8.35 -0.37
CA PHE A 141 13.01 -9.74 0.00
C PHE A 141 13.52 -10.66 -1.12
N THR A 142 14.13 -11.77 -0.74
CA THR A 142 14.66 -12.77 -1.67
C THR A 142 14.32 -14.18 -1.19
N ASN A 143 14.44 -15.15 -2.09
CA ASN A 143 14.36 -16.57 -1.74
C ASN A 143 15.78 -17.17 -1.75
N GLU A 144 16.06 -18.10 -0.84
CA GLU A 144 17.38 -18.75 -0.73
C GLU A 144 17.77 -19.55 -1.98
N GLU A 145 16.81 -20.14 -2.70
CA GLU A 145 17.08 -20.93 -3.91
C GLU A 145 17.38 -20.08 -5.14
N GLU A 146 16.94 -18.82 -5.17
CA GLU A 146 17.11 -17.92 -6.31
C GLU A 146 17.51 -16.52 -5.76
N PRO A 147 18.76 -16.36 -5.29
CA PRO A 147 19.22 -15.13 -4.63
C PRO A 147 19.27 -13.91 -5.56
N ASP A 148 19.29 -14.15 -6.87
CA ASP A 148 19.31 -13.11 -7.92
C ASP A 148 17.91 -12.50 -8.15
N VAL A 149 16.86 -13.06 -7.55
CA VAL A 149 15.48 -12.56 -7.67
C VAL A 149 15.16 -11.71 -6.45
N HIS A 150 14.98 -10.41 -6.70
CA HIS A 150 14.66 -9.43 -5.67
C HIS A 150 13.21 -8.98 -5.76
N ILE A 151 12.54 -8.93 -4.61
CA ILE A 151 11.24 -8.29 -4.43
C ILE A 151 11.42 -7.03 -3.58
N PHE A 152 10.92 -5.90 -4.07
CA PHE A 152 10.89 -4.64 -3.34
C PHE A 152 9.47 -4.38 -2.84
N ALA A 153 9.33 -4.06 -1.56
CA ALA A 153 8.07 -3.60 -1.00
C ALA A 153 8.30 -2.44 -0.04
N SER A 154 7.55 -1.36 -0.20
CA SER A 154 7.61 -0.22 0.72
C SER A 154 7.01 -0.57 2.08
N THR A 155 7.38 0.20 3.10
CA THR A 155 6.79 0.07 4.44
C THR A 155 5.26 0.19 4.41
N LEU A 156 4.73 1.04 3.51
CA LEU A 156 3.28 1.21 3.27
C LEU A 156 2.65 -0.06 2.70
N THR A 157 3.26 -0.64 1.67
CA THR A 157 2.83 -1.94 1.12
C THR A 157 2.84 -3.00 2.22
N LEU A 158 3.90 -3.09 3.00
CA LEU A 158 4.03 -4.06 4.09
C LEU A 158 3.06 -3.83 5.25
N GLN A 159 2.53 -2.62 5.47
CA GLN A 159 1.43 -2.46 6.43
C GLN A 159 0.15 -3.15 5.95
N ARG A 160 -0.03 -3.30 4.63
CA ARG A 160 -1.20 -3.97 4.05
C ARG A 160 -0.97 -5.45 3.78
N ILE A 161 0.24 -5.87 3.42
CA ILE A 161 0.52 -7.28 3.06
C ILE A 161 1.60 -7.91 3.93
N GLY A 162 1.98 -7.28 5.02
CA GLY A 162 3.01 -7.79 5.92
C GLY A 162 2.67 -9.17 6.46
N GLY A 163 3.66 -10.06 6.46
CA GLY A 163 3.53 -11.47 6.82
C GLY A 163 2.94 -12.35 5.72
N SER A 164 2.64 -11.80 4.56
CA SER A 164 2.11 -12.57 3.43
C SER A 164 3.17 -13.44 2.74
N THR A 165 2.67 -14.40 1.97
CA THR A 165 3.47 -15.26 1.10
C THR A 165 3.09 -15.03 -0.36
N ILE A 166 4.08 -14.71 -1.19
CA ILE A 166 3.95 -14.65 -2.66
C ILE A 166 4.28 -16.03 -3.23
N ASP A 167 3.30 -16.61 -3.92
CA ASP A 167 3.40 -17.92 -4.56
C ASP A 167 3.05 -17.86 -6.05
N PHE A 168 3.50 -18.86 -6.81
CA PHE A 168 3.14 -19.04 -8.22
C PHE A 168 2.53 -20.42 -8.45
N ARG A 169 1.21 -20.43 -8.65
CA ARG A 169 0.41 -21.65 -8.86
C ARG A 169 -0.66 -21.41 -9.90
N GLU A 170 -1.02 -22.45 -10.65
CA GLU A 170 -2.04 -22.37 -11.72
C GLU A 170 -1.71 -21.32 -12.80
N GLY A 171 -0.41 -21.08 -13.05
CA GLY A 171 0.03 -20.11 -14.05
C GLY A 171 -0.14 -18.64 -13.67
N ARG A 172 -0.46 -18.34 -12.40
CA ARG A 172 -0.60 -16.96 -11.89
C ARG A 172 0.10 -16.77 -10.55
N PHE A 173 0.54 -15.53 -10.31
CA PHE A 173 1.02 -15.12 -9.00
C PHE A 173 -0.16 -14.97 -8.04
N LYS A 174 0.01 -15.45 -6.81
CA LYS A 174 -0.97 -15.35 -5.73
C LYS A 174 -0.29 -14.82 -4.48
N LEU A 175 -1.01 -13.96 -3.77
CA LEU A 175 -0.59 -13.37 -2.51
C LEU A 175 -1.48 -13.94 -1.42
N ASP A 176 -0.92 -14.79 -0.57
CA ASP A 176 -1.62 -15.39 0.56
C ASP A 176 -1.31 -14.55 1.81
N LEU A 177 -2.32 -13.82 2.32
CA LEU A 177 -2.19 -13.05 3.56
C LEU A 177 -2.23 -14.00 4.76
N ALA A 178 -1.43 -13.74 5.79
CA ALA A 178 -1.34 -14.61 6.96
C ALA A 178 -2.69 -14.82 7.69
N GLU A 179 -3.62 -13.87 7.55
CA GLU A 179 -4.97 -13.93 8.12
C GLU A 179 -6.01 -14.55 7.17
N ASP A 180 -5.73 -14.57 5.86
CA ASP A 180 -6.66 -15.00 4.79
C ASP A 180 -6.37 -16.39 4.24
N ALA A 181 -5.71 -17.26 5.02
CA ALA A 181 -5.55 -18.69 4.70
C ALA A 181 -6.88 -19.48 4.55
N GLY A 182 -8.03 -18.78 4.47
CA GLY A 182 -9.35 -19.31 4.15
C GLY A 182 -10.20 -18.47 3.17
N SER A 183 -9.75 -17.32 2.66
CA SER A 183 -10.54 -16.51 1.72
C SER A 183 -9.77 -16.26 0.44
N GLY A 184 -9.94 -17.19 -0.51
CA GLY A 184 -9.36 -17.07 -1.84
C GLY A 184 -9.81 -15.77 -2.49
N CYS A 185 -8.85 -14.92 -2.86
CA CYS A 185 -9.10 -13.74 -3.69
C CYS A 185 -9.65 -14.21 -5.04
N ALA A 186 -10.97 -14.17 -5.17
CA ALA A 186 -11.74 -14.49 -6.37
C ALA A 186 -11.62 -13.35 -7.38
N CYS A 187 -10.41 -13.04 -7.85
CA CYS A 187 -10.23 -12.27 -9.08
C CYS A 187 -10.27 -13.25 -10.27
N GLY A 188 -11.50 -13.62 -10.64
CA GLY A 188 -11.87 -13.96 -12.00
C GLY A 188 -12.14 -12.67 -12.74
N GLY A 189 -11.09 -12.10 -13.34
CA GLY A 189 -11.20 -10.89 -14.14
C GLY A 189 -10.08 -10.90 -15.18
N SER A 190 -10.45 -11.04 -16.44
CA SER A 190 -9.58 -11.04 -17.60
C SER A 190 -8.73 -9.75 -17.65
N CYS A 191 -7.45 -9.84 -17.29
CA CYS A 191 -6.47 -8.83 -17.70
C CYS A 191 -6.24 -8.97 -19.21
N ASN A 192 -7.02 -8.22 -19.98
CA ASN A 192 -6.77 -8.01 -21.40
C ASN A 192 -5.93 -6.73 -21.52
N CYS A 193 -4.61 -6.87 -21.36
CA CYS A 193 -3.67 -5.83 -21.77
C CYS A 193 -3.63 -5.83 -23.31
N LYS A 194 -4.28 -4.85 -23.92
CA LYS A 194 -4.07 -4.48 -25.32
C LYS A 194 -3.07 -3.35 -25.41
#